data_AF-A0A9P8XWJ1-F1
#
_entry.id   AF-A0A9P8XWJ1-F1
#
_cell.length_a   1.000
_cell.length_b   1.000
_cell.length_c   1.000
_cell.angle_alpha   90.00
_cell.angle_beta   90.00
_cell.angle_gamma   90.00
#
_symmetry.space_group_name_H-M   'P 1'
#
loop_
_entity.id
_entity.type
_entity.pdbx_description
1 polymer ?
#
loop_
_entity_poly.entity_id
_entity_poly.type
_entity_poly.pdbx_seq_one_letter_code
_entity_poly.pdbx_strand_id
1 'polypeptide(L)'
;MKLSSLEAWYQAYIAEDDNATGVDSAVVQAVKSDYLDDDLVNSRVQSLRATACVEQGFCHQCKHLLEHWPSLPRDVLRAHRIVRVLETEEVEAAALEGCRFCTFIFYRLNFQGLLRTFRRIEARLRRLGLPATASLAVQNWTELDFTPQLLWINFPGKSASEYGSPGAESSHFESHVISPLCTLKAITTRA
;
A
#
# COMPACT_ATOMS: atom_id res chain seq x y z
N MET A 1 2.88 -25.03 -9.28
CA MET A 1 2.23 -25.29 -7.98
C MET A 1 0.89 -25.97 -8.20
N LYS A 2 0.62 -27.09 -7.52
CA LYS A 2 -0.68 -27.81 -7.56
C LYS A 2 -1.75 -26.97 -6.84
N LEU A 3 -3.02 -27.07 -7.24
CA LEU A 3 -4.10 -26.29 -6.62
C LEU A 3 -4.20 -26.53 -5.10
N SER A 4 -4.10 -27.80 -4.67
CA SER A 4 -4.11 -28.17 -3.25
C SER A 4 -2.96 -27.56 -2.43
N SER A 5 -1.78 -27.41 -3.02
CA SER A 5 -0.65 -26.71 -2.38
C SER A 5 -0.83 -25.19 -2.31
N LEU A 6 -1.56 -24.61 -3.27
CA LEU A 6 -1.87 -23.18 -3.29
C LEU A 6 -2.94 -22.83 -2.25
N GLU A 7 -3.98 -23.67 -2.13
CA GLU A 7 -5.01 -23.54 -1.11
C GLU A 7 -4.42 -23.69 0.29
N ALA A 8 -3.54 -24.68 0.52
CA ALA A 8 -2.86 -24.86 1.80
C ALA A 8 -2.00 -23.65 2.18
N TRP A 9 -1.26 -23.08 1.21
CA TRP A 9 -0.52 -21.84 1.44
C TRP A 9 -1.47 -20.69 1.81
N TYR A 10 -2.59 -20.54 1.10
CA TYR A 10 -3.55 -19.47 1.39
C TYR A 10 -4.15 -19.61 2.78
N GLN A 11 -4.53 -20.82 3.20
CA GLN A 11 -5.03 -21.07 4.56
C GLN A 11 -4.00 -20.70 5.62
N ALA A 12 -2.72 -21.07 5.43
CA ALA A 12 -1.65 -20.64 6.33
C ALA A 12 -1.46 -19.11 6.31
N TYR A 13 -1.51 -18.50 5.12
CA TYR A 13 -1.35 -17.07 4.93
C TYR A 13 -2.44 -16.27 5.65
N ILE A 14 -3.72 -16.64 5.56
CA ILE A 14 -4.81 -15.93 6.25
C ILE A 14 -4.88 -16.26 7.75
N ALA A 15 -4.39 -17.44 8.16
CA ALA A 15 -4.37 -17.83 9.57
C ALA A 15 -3.27 -17.10 10.36
N GLU A 16 -2.20 -16.66 9.70
CA GLU A 16 -1.16 -15.85 10.32
C GLU A 16 -1.70 -14.45 10.65
N ASP A 17 -1.47 -13.97 11.87
CA ASP A 17 -1.93 -12.65 12.31
C ASP A 17 -1.40 -11.56 11.36
N ASP A 18 -2.28 -10.67 10.93
CA ASP A 18 -1.97 -9.56 10.04
C ASP A 18 -0.88 -8.66 10.65
N ASN A 19 -0.90 -8.49 11.98
CA ASN A 19 0.13 -7.74 12.71
C ASN A 19 1.42 -8.53 12.97
N ALA A 20 1.47 -9.83 12.64
CA ALA A 20 2.68 -10.66 12.74
C ALA A 20 3.29 -10.98 11.37
N THR A 21 2.50 -10.86 10.29
CA THR A 21 2.91 -11.23 8.93
C THR A 21 3.94 -10.24 8.38
N GLY A 22 5.22 -10.54 8.58
CA GLY A 22 6.35 -9.76 8.06
C GLY A 22 7.00 -10.36 6.81
N VAL A 23 8.00 -9.65 6.27
CA VAL A 23 8.82 -10.14 5.15
C VAL A 23 9.44 -11.51 5.46
N ASP A 24 9.85 -11.73 6.71
CA ASP A 24 10.51 -12.96 7.17
C ASP A 24 9.56 -14.08 7.58
N SER A 25 8.24 -13.85 7.53
CA SER A 25 7.26 -14.90 7.77
C SER A 25 7.41 -16.04 6.77
N ALA A 26 7.22 -17.28 7.24
CA ALA A 26 7.33 -18.46 6.37
C ALA A 26 6.37 -18.40 5.19
N VAL A 27 5.15 -17.86 5.38
CA VAL A 27 4.14 -17.72 4.34
C VAL A 27 4.52 -16.70 3.26
N VAL A 28 5.22 -15.61 3.62
CA VAL A 28 5.74 -14.63 2.65
C VAL A 28 7.01 -15.13 1.98
N GLN A 29 7.92 -15.75 2.74
CA GLN A 29 9.14 -16.34 2.18
C GLN A 29 8.83 -17.46 1.17
N ALA A 30 7.73 -18.21 1.39
CA ALA A 30 7.27 -19.26 0.49
C ALA A 30 6.94 -18.77 -0.92
N VAL A 31 6.69 -17.47 -1.13
CA VAL A 31 6.46 -16.91 -2.48
C VAL A 31 7.75 -16.51 -3.20
N LYS A 32 8.90 -16.42 -2.52
CA LYS A 32 10.14 -15.88 -3.11
C LYS A 32 10.69 -16.70 -4.29
N SER A 33 10.40 -18.00 -4.33
CA SER A 33 10.78 -18.87 -5.45
C SER A 33 9.77 -18.85 -6.60
N ASP A 34 8.62 -18.19 -6.43
CA ASP A 34 7.60 -18.16 -7.47
C ASP A 34 8.10 -17.41 -8.71
N TYR A 35 7.84 -18.03 -9.86
CA TYR A 35 8.03 -17.39 -11.15
C TYR A 35 7.01 -16.25 -11.28
N LEU A 36 7.53 -15.08 -11.62
CA LEU A 36 6.75 -13.92 -12.01
C LEU A 36 6.98 -13.70 -13.49
N ASP A 37 5.90 -13.73 -14.28
CA ASP A 37 5.93 -13.48 -15.71
C ASP A 37 6.07 -11.97 -15.94
N ASP A 38 7.31 -11.50 -16.05
CA ASP A 38 7.63 -10.07 -16.16
C ASP A 38 7.05 -9.46 -17.46
N ASP A 39 6.91 -10.24 -18.53
CA ASP A 39 6.30 -9.81 -19.79
C ASP A 39 4.78 -9.61 -19.65
N LEU A 40 4.11 -10.54 -18.96
CA LEU A 40 2.69 -10.40 -18.64
C LEU A 40 2.44 -9.20 -17.72
N VAL A 41 3.27 -9.04 -16.68
CA VAL A 41 3.20 -7.88 -15.76
C VAL A 41 3.37 -6.59 -16.54
N ASN A 42 4.40 -6.47 -17.39
CA ASN A 42 4.62 -5.27 -18.19
C ASN A 42 3.45 -5.04 -19.17
N SER A 43 2.94 -6.07 -19.83
CA SER A 43 1.79 -5.95 -20.74
C SER A 43 0.56 -5.40 -20.02
N ARG A 44 0.28 -5.89 -18.80
CA ARG A 44 -0.83 -5.39 -17.98
C ARG A 44 -0.58 -3.95 -17.52
N VAL A 45 0.65 -3.61 -17.11
CA VAL A 45 1.01 -2.23 -16.77
C VAL A 45 0.80 -1.30 -17.96
N GLN A 46 1.25 -1.64 -19.16
CA GLN A 46 1.01 -0.80 -20.36
C GLN A 46 -0.48 -0.66 -20.68
N SER A 47 -1.26 -1.74 -20.53
CA SER A 47 -2.71 -1.69 -20.72
C SER A 47 -3.39 -0.76 -19.70
N LEU A 48 -3.01 -0.84 -18.42
CA LEU A 48 -3.54 0.02 -17.37
C LEU A 48 -3.13 1.48 -17.58
N ARG A 49 -1.89 1.70 -18.03
CA ARG A 49 -1.31 3.01 -18.34
C ARG A 49 -2.14 3.76 -19.37
N ALA A 50 -2.59 3.09 -20.43
CA ALA A 50 -3.46 3.67 -21.46
C ALA A 50 -4.80 4.19 -20.91
N THR A 51 -5.22 3.71 -19.74
CA THR A 51 -6.47 4.12 -19.07
C THR A 51 -6.25 4.97 -17.82
N ALA A 52 -5.00 5.17 -17.39
CA ALA A 52 -4.68 5.91 -16.19
C ALA A 52 -4.81 7.41 -16.42
N CYS A 53 -5.94 7.99 -16.00
CA CYS A 53 -6.14 9.43 -16.04
C CYS A 53 -5.38 10.11 -14.88
N VAL A 54 -4.33 10.88 -15.22
CA VAL A 54 -3.56 11.70 -14.29
C VAL A 54 -3.76 13.18 -14.61
N GLU A 55 -4.32 13.91 -13.65
CA GLU A 55 -4.57 15.34 -13.76
C GLU A 55 -3.78 16.08 -12.68
N GLN A 56 -3.10 17.16 -13.07
CA GLN A 56 -2.31 17.98 -12.13
C GLN A 56 -1.30 17.16 -11.30
N GLY A 57 -0.80 16.05 -11.85
CA GLY A 57 0.16 15.17 -11.20
C GLY A 57 -0.44 14.15 -10.21
N PHE A 58 -1.76 13.94 -10.21
CA PHE A 58 -2.42 12.91 -9.40
C PHE A 58 -3.42 12.11 -10.23
N CYS A 59 -3.44 10.78 -10.08
CA CYS A 59 -4.53 9.98 -10.62
C CYS A 59 -5.81 10.22 -9.81
N HIS A 60 -6.97 9.90 -10.39
CA HIS A 60 -8.28 10.12 -9.76
C HIS A 60 -8.37 9.57 -8.32
N GLN A 61 -7.88 8.34 -8.08
CA GLN A 61 -7.87 7.74 -6.74
C GLN A 61 -7.00 8.51 -5.75
N CYS A 62 -5.80 8.94 -6.16
CA CYS A 62 -4.90 9.71 -5.29
C CYS A 62 -5.43 11.10 -5.01
N LYS A 63 -6.01 11.77 -6.02
CA LYS A 63 -6.65 13.07 -5.87
C LYS A 63 -7.81 12.99 -4.86
N HIS A 64 -8.71 12.03 -5.07
CA HIS A 64 -9.82 11.78 -4.16
C HIS A 64 -9.35 11.49 -2.72
N LEU A 65 -8.34 10.63 -2.56
CA LEU A 65 -7.79 10.31 -1.25
C LEU A 65 -7.22 11.55 -0.54
N LEU A 66 -6.48 12.41 -1.25
CA LEU A 66 -5.89 13.61 -0.65
C LEU A 66 -6.93 14.69 -0.34
N GLU A 67 -7.96 14.84 -1.17
CA GLU A 67 -9.09 15.75 -0.93
C GLU A 67 -9.98 15.29 0.23
N HIS A 68 -10.09 13.97 0.44
CA HIS A 68 -10.91 13.34 1.47
C HIS A 68 -10.05 12.60 2.50
N TRP A 69 -8.91 13.19 2.84
CA TRP A 69 -7.98 12.57 3.77
C TRP A 69 -8.68 12.23 5.09
N PRO A 70 -8.55 11.00 5.60
CA PRO A 70 -9.36 10.57 6.74
C PRO A 70 -8.98 11.35 8.01
N SER A 71 -10.01 11.82 8.71
CA SER A 71 -9.86 12.25 10.09
C SER A 71 -9.76 11.01 10.98
N LEU A 72 -8.68 10.92 11.75
CA LEU A 72 -8.48 9.88 12.75
C LEU A 72 -8.83 10.45 14.13
N PRO A 73 -9.59 9.73 14.97
CA PRO A 73 -9.90 10.15 16.34
C PRO A 73 -8.60 10.39 17.13
N ARG A 74 -8.55 11.50 17.87
CA ARG A 74 -7.36 11.92 18.63
C ARG A 74 -7.29 11.26 20.01
N ASP A 75 -8.46 10.95 20.55
CA ASP A 75 -8.68 10.30 21.84
C ASP A 75 -8.44 8.79 21.81
N VAL A 76 -8.36 8.21 20.60
CA VAL A 76 -8.04 6.80 20.41
C VAL A 76 -6.56 6.68 20.09
N LEU A 77 -5.79 6.30 21.12
CA LEU A 77 -4.41 5.83 20.94
C LEU A 77 -4.38 4.79 19.82
N ARG A 78 -3.46 4.99 18.86
CA ARG A 78 -3.29 4.10 17.71
C ARG A 78 -4.50 4.00 16.78
N ALA A 79 -5.36 5.03 16.73
CA ALA A 79 -6.36 5.12 15.69
C ALA A 79 -5.72 4.95 14.32
N HIS A 80 -6.17 3.94 13.57
CA HIS A 80 -5.72 3.68 12.22
C HIS A 80 -6.92 3.54 11.28
N ARG A 81 -6.66 3.69 9.98
CA ARG A 81 -7.66 3.46 8.95
C ARG A 81 -7.00 2.99 7.67
N ILE A 82 -7.63 2.03 6.98
CA ILE A 82 -7.31 1.72 5.58
C ILE A 82 -7.85 2.84 4.70
N VAL A 83 -6.96 3.51 3.98
CA VAL A 83 -7.29 4.71 3.20
C VAL A 83 -7.41 4.43 1.71
N ARG A 84 -6.77 3.35 1.25
CA ARG A 84 -6.81 2.95 -0.14
C ARG A 84 -6.49 1.47 -0.28
N VAL A 85 -7.23 0.79 -1.14
CA VAL A 85 -6.89 -0.52 -1.68
C VAL A 85 -6.14 -0.31 -2.99
N LEU A 86 -5.07 -1.06 -3.24
CA LEU A 86 -4.21 -0.87 -4.41
C LEU A 86 -3.72 -2.21 -4.99
N GLU A 87 -3.58 -2.26 -6.31
CA GLU A 87 -2.80 -3.28 -7.02
C GLU A 87 -1.44 -2.70 -7.40
N THR A 88 -0.36 -3.47 -7.27
CA THR A 88 0.98 -2.96 -7.60
C THR A 88 1.15 -2.58 -9.07
N GLU A 89 0.42 -3.24 -9.97
CA GLU A 89 0.43 -2.95 -11.41
C GLU A 89 -0.30 -1.63 -11.73
N GLU A 90 -1.43 -1.34 -11.05
CA GLU A 90 -2.14 -0.06 -11.17
C GLU A 90 -1.32 1.11 -10.62
N VAL A 91 -0.63 0.88 -9.49
CA VAL A 91 0.26 1.88 -8.91
C VAL A 91 1.44 2.16 -9.82
N GLU A 92 2.08 1.15 -10.40
CA GLU A 92 3.15 1.34 -11.39
C GLU A 92 2.63 2.10 -12.62
N ALA A 93 1.50 1.69 -13.19
CA ALA A 93 0.91 2.34 -14.36
C ALA A 93 0.64 3.84 -14.12
N ALA A 94 0.00 4.18 -12.99
CA ALA A 94 -0.27 5.57 -12.63
C ALA A 94 1.02 6.35 -12.32
N ALA A 95 2.04 5.70 -11.71
CA ALA A 95 3.34 6.31 -11.49
C ALA A 95 4.04 6.68 -12.80
N LEU A 96 3.97 5.80 -13.81
CA LEU A 96 4.51 6.04 -15.15
C LEU A 96 3.77 7.16 -15.90
N GLU A 97 2.48 7.37 -15.61
CA GLU A 97 1.70 8.53 -16.09
C GLU A 97 1.91 9.80 -15.23
N GLY A 98 2.85 9.81 -14.29
CA GLY A 98 3.24 11.00 -13.55
C GLY A 98 2.40 11.29 -12.30
N CYS A 99 1.63 10.31 -11.80
CA CYS A 99 0.95 10.45 -10.51
C CYS A 99 1.97 10.43 -9.35
N ARG A 100 2.22 11.58 -8.73
CA ARG A 100 3.25 11.78 -7.69
C ARG A 100 3.10 10.84 -6.49
N PHE A 101 1.88 10.62 -6.00
CA PHE A 101 1.65 9.74 -4.85
C PHE A 101 1.86 8.26 -5.18
N CYS A 102 1.42 7.81 -6.36
CA CYS A 102 1.72 6.47 -6.86
C CYS A 102 3.22 6.29 -7.13
N THR A 103 3.91 7.29 -7.70
CA THR A 103 5.38 7.27 -7.86
C THR A 103 6.08 7.09 -6.53
N PHE A 104 5.64 7.81 -5.50
CA PHE A 104 6.15 7.66 -4.15
C PHE A 104 5.95 6.23 -3.62
N ILE A 105 4.73 5.69 -3.67
CA ILE A 105 4.41 4.32 -3.24
C ILE A 105 5.27 3.29 -3.98
N PHE A 106 5.30 3.39 -5.30
CA PHE A 106 6.05 2.48 -6.16
C PHE A 106 7.55 2.50 -5.85
N TYR A 107 8.14 3.70 -5.71
CA TYR A 107 9.53 3.86 -5.36
C TYR A 107 9.86 3.22 -4.00
N ARG A 108 9.00 3.38 -2.98
CA ARG A 108 9.20 2.77 -1.66
C ARG A 108 9.18 1.24 -1.73
N LEU A 109 8.18 0.65 -2.37
CA LEU A 109 8.09 -0.79 -2.55
C LEU A 109 9.30 -1.36 -3.31
N ASN A 110 9.79 -0.64 -4.32
CA ASN A 110 10.96 -1.06 -5.08
C ASN A 110 12.26 -0.91 -4.29
N PHE A 111 12.46 0.23 -3.62
CA PHE A 111 13.64 0.52 -2.80
C PHE A 111 13.82 -0.48 -1.66
N GLN A 112 12.72 -0.92 -1.06
CA GLN A 112 12.72 -1.93 0.02
C GLN A 112 12.77 -3.37 -0.51
N GLY A 113 12.84 -3.58 -1.83
CA GLY A 113 12.85 -4.92 -2.44
C GLY A 113 11.53 -5.69 -2.29
N LEU A 114 10.43 -5.01 -1.94
CA LEU A 114 9.14 -5.62 -1.65
C LEU A 114 8.25 -5.80 -2.89
N LEU A 115 8.47 -5.00 -3.94
CA LEU A 115 7.61 -5.00 -5.13
C LEU A 115 7.40 -6.40 -5.74
N ARG A 116 8.47 -7.18 -5.91
CA ARG A 116 8.36 -8.54 -6.46
C ARG A 116 7.61 -9.47 -5.51
N THR A 117 7.82 -9.35 -4.20
CA THR A 117 7.12 -10.13 -3.18
C THR A 117 5.62 -9.85 -3.21
N PHE A 118 5.23 -8.58 -3.26
CA PHE A 118 3.82 -8.18 -3.43
C PHE A 118 3.22 -8.83 -4.67
N ARG A 119 3.84 -8.66 -5.84
CA ARG A 119 3.34 -9.24 -7.10
C ARG A 119 3.18 -10.76 -7.08
N ARG A 120 4.07 -11.47 -6.39
CA ARG A 120 3.98 -12.92 -6.24
C ARG A 120 2.81 -13.33 -5.35
N ILE A 121 2.58 -12.62 -4.25
CA ILE A 121 1.39 -12.83 -3.40
C ILE A 121 0.13 -12.51 -4.21
N GLU A 122 0.08 -11.37 -4.91
CA GLU A 122 -1.04 -11.02 -5.80
C GLU A 122 -1.31 -12.13 -6.82
N ALA A 123 -0.27 -12.65 -7.49
CA ALA A 123 -0.39 -13.73 -8.47
C ALA A 123 -0.96 -15.01 -7.85
N ARG A 124 -0.57 -15.39 -6.63
CA ARG A 124 -1.16 -16.53 -5.91
C ARG A 124 -2.64 -16.30 -5.61
N LEU A 125 -3.01 -15.11 -5.12
CA LEU A 125 -4.40 -14.75 -4.83
C LEU A 125 -5.26 -14.75 -6.09
N ARG A 126 -4.79 -14.16 -7.19
CA ARG A 126 -5.48 -14.17 -8.50
C ARG A 126 -5.75 -15.59 -8.99
N ARG A 127 -4.79 -16.50 -8.82
CA ARG A 127 -4.94 -17.92 -9.22
C ARG A 127 -5.99 -18.67 -8.41
N LEU A 128 -6.32 -18.20 -7.20
CA LEU A 128 -7.40 -18.70 -6.37
C LEU A 128 -8.74 -17.99 -6.64
N GLY A 129 -8.78 -17.01 -7.55
CA GLY A 129 -9.97 -16.17 -7.78
C GLY A 129 -10.26 -15.20 -6.63
N LEU A 130 -9.25 -14.89 -5.80
CA LEU A 130 -9.39 -14.00 -4.65
C LEU A 130 -8.95 -12.57 -5.00
N PRO A 131 -9.45 -11.55 -4.26
CA PRO A 131 -8.94 -10.19 -4.37
C PRO A 131 -7.44 -10.15 -4.12
N ALA A 132 -6.68 -9.65 -5.10
CA ALA A 132 -5.22 -9.63 -5.08
C ALA A 132 -4.71 -8.21 -4.81
N THR A 133 -5.29 -7.56 -3.82
CA THR A 133 -5.06 -6.15 -3.54
C THR A 133 -4.36 -5.96 -2.20
N ALA A 134 -3.36 -5.08 -2.19
CA ALA A 134 -2.75 -4.55 -0.99
C ALA A 134 -3.60 -3.41 -0.42
N SER A 135 -3.32 -3.01 0.82
CA SER A 135 -3.98 -1.89 1.47
C SER A 135 -2.97 -0.87 2.00
N LEU A 136 -3.21 0.41 1.71
CA LEU A 136 -2.52 1.54 2.30
C LEU A 136 -3.29 1.95 3.56
N ALA A 137 -2.58 2.00 4.68
CA ALA A 137 -3.13 2.39 5.97
C ALA A 137 -2.47 3.66 6.50
N VAL A 138 -3.18 4.38 7.37
CA VAL A 138 -2.69 5.56 8.07
C VAL A 138 -2.95 5.44 9.58
N GLN A 139 -2.04 5.96 10.41
CA GLN A 139 -2.17 6.02 11.87
C GLN A 139 -1.59 7.31 12.43
N ASN A 140 -2.16 7.84 13.51
CA ASN A 140 -1.56 8.97 14.25
C ASN A 140 -0.37 8.47 15.10
N TRP A 141 0.77 9.17 15.07
CA TRP A 141 2.00 8.73 15.75
C TRP A 141 2.04 9.01 17.28
N THR A 142 1.24 9.95 17.82
CA THR A 142 1.31 10.33 19.27
C THR A 142 -0.02 10.92 19.80
N GLU A 143 -0.04 11.44 21.04
CA GLU A 143 -1.18 12.16 21.66
C GLU A 143 -1.11 13.69 21.52
N LEU A 144 -0.11 14.25 20.80
CA LEU A 144 0.15 15.69 20.80
C LEU A 144 -0.59 16.45 19.68
N ASP A 145 -0.79 17.75 19.87
CA ASP A 145 -1.59 18.63 19.00
C ASP A 145 -1.15 18.69 17.53
N PHE A 146 0.09 18.28 17.22
CA PHE A 146 0.63 18.10 15.87
C PHE A 146 1.20 16.69 15.71
N THR A 147 0.32 15.70 15.58
CA THR A 147 0.76 14.33 15.30
C THR A 147 1.15 14.17 13.84
N PRO A 148 2.40 13.79 13.54
CA PRO A 148 2.70 13.22 12.24
C PRO A 148 1.85 11.96 12.06
N GLN A 149 1.48 11.71 10.81
CA GLN A 149 0.77 10.51 10.45
C GLN A 149 1.75 9.53 9.81
N LEU A 150 1.65 8.29 10.26
CA LEU A 150 2.35 7.17 9.70
C LEU A 150 1.52 6.58 8.59
N LEU A 151 2.17 6.20 7.51
CA LEU A 151 1.55 5.47 6.42
C LEU A 151 2.33 4.19 6.19
N TRP A 152 1.65 3.09 5.91
CA TRP A 152 2.28 1.82 5.53
C TRP A 152 1.39 1.05 4.54
N ILE A 153 2.00 0.08 3.86
CA ILE A 153 1.35 -0.76 2.87
C ILE A 153 1.35 -2.19 3.39
N ASN A 154 0.17 -2.75 3.61
CA ASN A 154 -0.01 -4.15 3.97
C ASN A 154 0.17 -5.05 2.76
N PHE A 155 0.63 -6.28 2.99
CA PHE A 155 0.68 -7.30 1.93
C PHE A 155 -0.72 -7.55 1.31
N PRO A 156 -0.79 -8.05 0.07
CA PRO A 156 -2.06 -8.33 -0.57
C PRO A 156 -2.96 -9.25 0.25
N GLY A 157 -4.21 -8.86 0.49
CA GLY A 157 -5.15 -9.61 1.34
C GLY A 157 -4.93 -9.47 2.84
N LYS A 158 -4.02 -8.60 3.30
CA LYS A 158 -3.75 -8.30 4.71
C LYS A 158 -4.18 -6.88 5.08
N SER A 159 -4.51 -6.69 6.36
CA SER A 159 -4.95 -5.41 6.93
C SER A 159 -4.37 -5.21 8.34
N ALA A 160 -3.04 -5.15 8.45
CA ALA A 160 -2.40 -4.88 9.73
C ALA A 160 -2.86 -3.51 10.27
N SER A 161 -3.15 -3.48 11.55
CA SER A 161 -3.70 -2.33 12.28
C SER A 161 -2.65 -1.52 12.99
N GLU A 162 -1.42 -2.04 13.09
CA GLU A 162 -0.34 -1.42 13.85
C GLU A 162 0.91 -1.19 13.01
N TYR A 163 1.40 0.05 13.00
CA TYR A 163 2.64 0.44 12.32
C TYR A 163 3.90 -0.33 12.78
N GLY A 164 3.93 -0.77 14.05
CA GLY A 164 5.05 -1.56 14.60
C GLY A 164 4.95 -3.07 14.30
N SER A 165 3.97 -3.49 13.50
CA SER A 165 3.91 -4.87 13.04
C SER A 165 5.05 -5.16 12.05
N PRO A 166 5.61 -6.38 12.01
CA PRO A 166 6.64 -6.76 11.03
C PRO A 166 6.23 -6.50 9.57
N GLY A 167 4.93 -6.53 9.26
CA GLY A 167 4.40 -6.17 7.94
C GLY A 167 4.46 -4.66 7.67
N ALA A 168 4.02 -3.84 8.62
CA ALA A 168 3.99 -2.39 8.48
C ALA A 168 5.37 -1.73 8.59
N GLU A 169 6.25 -2.24 9.45
CA GLU A 169 7.63 -1.73 9.60
C GLU A 169 8.39 -1.74 8.28
N SER A 170 8.13 -2.77 7.46
CA SER A 170 8.80 -2.96 6.18
C SER A 170 8.39 -1.95 5.11
N SER A 171 7.31 -1.18 5.27
CA SER A 171 6.74 -0.31 4.22
C SER A 171 6.34 1.09 4.70
N HIS A 172 6.82 1.51 5.87
CA HIS A 172 6.35 2.74 6.49
C HIS A 172 7.03 4.04 6.04
N PHE A 173 6.37 5.17 6.28
CA PHE A 173 6.93 6.52 6.18
C PHE A 173 6.12 7.54 7.00
N GLU A 174 6.82 8.57 7.49
CA GLU A 174 6.25 9.65 8.30
C GLU A 174 5.83 10.84 7.42
N SER A 175 4.63 11.36 7.64
CA SER A 175 4.12 12.56 6.97
C SER A 175 3.76 13.65 7.97
N HIS A 176 4.42 14.80 7.84
CA HIS A 176 4.09 16.03 8.58
C HIS A 176 3.14 16.96 7.81
N VAL A 177 2.88 16.68 6.53
CA VAL A 177 2.21 17.61 5.61
C VAL A 177 0.72 17.29 5.43
N ILE A 178 0.33 16.03 5.63
CA ILE A 178 -1.03 15.54 5.32
C ILE A 178 -1.93 15.52 6.57
N SER A 179 -1.45 15.99 7.72
CA SER A 179 -2.32 16.22 8.87
C SER A 179 -3.36 17.29 8.53
N PRO A 180 -4.66 17.11 8.84
CA PRO A 180 -5.71 18.10 8.55
C PRO A 180 -5.47 19.48 9.20
N LEU A 181 -4.47 19.59 10.08
CA LEU A 181 -4.02 20.87 10.65
C LEU A 181 -3.01 21.62 9.76
N CYS A 182 -2.42 20.99 8.75
CA CYS A 182 -1.47 21.64 7.83
C CYS A 182 -2.17 22.54 6.80
N THR A 183 -3.50 22.47 6.69
CA THR A 183 -4.29 23.28 5.75
C THR A 183 -4.54 24.73 6.23
N LEU A 184 -3.94 25.17 7.35
CA LEU A 184 -4.16 26.50 7.91
C LEU A 184 -2.86 27.25 8.27
N LYS A 185 -1.93 27.31 7.33
CA LYS A 185 -1.14 28.55 7.10
C LYS A 185 -1.03 28.77 5.60
N ALA A 186 -2.11 29.28 5.02
CA ALA A 186 -2.01 30.03 3.79
C ALA A 186 -0.88 31.05 3.96
N ILE A 187 0.14 30.95 3.11
CA ILE A 187 1.14 31.99 2.93
C ILE A 187 0.37 33.24 2.49
N THR A 188 0.05 34.11 3.44
CA THR A 188 -0.27 35.50 3.13
C THR A 188 1.03 36.15 2.69
N THR A 189 1.32 36.09 1.40
CA THR A 189 2.17 37.08 0.75
C THR A 189 1.45 38.43 0.88
N ARG A 190 1.92 39.27 1.81
CA ARG A 190 1.65 40.70 1.75
C ARG A 190 2.45 41.27 0.58
N ALA A 191 1.76 42.12 -0.19
CA ALA A 191 2.30 42.90 -1.30
C ALA A 191 3.45 43.80 -0.88
#